data_AF-A0A436CF93-F1
#
_entry.id   AF-A0A436CF93-F1
#
_cell.length_a   1.000
_cell.length_b   1.000
_cell.length_c   1.000
_cell.angle_alpha   90.00
_cell.angle_beta   90.00
_cell.angle_gamma   90.00
#
_symmetry.space_group_name_H-M   'P 1'
#
loop_
_entity.id
_entity.type
_entity.pdbx_description
1 polymer ?
#
loop_
_entity_poly.entity_id
_entity_poly.type
_entity_poly.pdbx_seq_one_letter_code
_entity_poly.pdbx_strand_id
1 'polypeptide(L)'
;VYTDDEMIVAGVGQKTGARMGHLAISGELGSIAGLANVKVGRRVFVHINNTNPILDESSAEHAAVKAAGWEIANDGMEMEF
;
A
#
# COMPACT_ATOMS: atom_id res chain seq x y z
N VAL A 1 0.79 -5.39 0.79
CA VAL A 1 2.00 -5.28 1.62
C VAL A 1 2.77 -4.03 1.19
N TYR A 2 3.48 -3.36 2.09
CA TYR A 2 4.26 -2.16 1.80
C TYR A 2 5.58 -2.49 1.12
N THR A 3 6.35 -3.43 1.66
CA THR A 3 7.48 -4.12 1.01
C THR A 3 7.11 -5.58 0.76
N ASP A 4 7.83 -6.27 -0.12
CA ASP A 4 7.52 -7.67 -0.45
C ASP A 4 7.68 -8.63 0.74
N ASP A 5 8.54 -8.29 1.70
CA ASP A 5 8.87 -9.08 2.89
C ASP A 5 8.16 -8.62 4.17
N GLU A 6 7.16 -7.73 4.09
CA GLU A 6 6.47 -7.11 5.25
C GLU A 6 6.07 -8.13 6.33
N MET A 7 5.44 -9.25 5.96
CA MET A 7 4.99 -10.26 6.92
C MET A 7 6.14 -11.00 7.62
N ILE A 8 7.28 -11.15 6.94
CA ILE A 8 8.48 -11.79 7.47
C ILE A 8 9.12 -10.85 8.49
N VAL A 9 9.27 -9.56 8.12
CA VAL A 9 9.80 -8.51 9.01
C VAL A 9 8.92 -8.33 10.25
N ALA A 10 7.60 -8.36 10.08
CA ALA A 10 6.64 -8.29 11.20
C ALA A 10 6.59 -9.57 12.06
N GLY A 11 7.23 -10.67 11.63
CA GLY A 11 7.29 -11.93 12.39
C GLY A 11 5.97 -12.72 12.45
N VAL A 12 5.00 -12.42 11.57
CA VAL A 12 3.67 -13.04 11.58
C VAL A 12 3.48 -14.10 10.49
N GLY A 13 4.48 -14.34 9.66
CA GLY A 13 4.43 -15.37 8.61
C GLY A 13 5.71 -15.45 7.79
N GLN A 14 5.74 -16.39 6.85
CA GLN A 14 6.92 -16.70 6.02
C GLN A 14 6.69 -16.40 4.52
N LYS A 15 5.50 -15.91 4.15
CA LYS A 15 5.15 -15.65 2.76
C LYS A 15 5.49 -14.21 2.41
N THR A 16 6.14 -14.02 1.25
CA THR A 16 6.28 -12.69 0.64
C THR A 16 4.95 -12.25 0.01
N GLY A 17 4.82 -10.96 -0.29
CA GLY A 17 3.72 -10.39 -1.07
C GLY A 17 3.54 -11.11 -2.40
N ALA A 18 4.62 -11.26 -3.16
CA ALA A 18 4.66 -11.97 -4.44
C ALA A 18 4.15 -13.40 -4.31
N ARG A 19 4.55 -14.13 -3.25
CA ARG A 19 4.04 -15.48 -2.98
C ARG A 19 2.53 -15.50 -2.73
N MET A 20 1.98 -14.44 -2.16
CA MET A 20 0.54 -14.28 -1.93
C MET A 20 -0.21 -13.69 -3.13
N GLY A 21 0.48 -13.30 -4.20
CA GLY A 21 -0.13 -12.64 -5.37
C GLY A 21 -0.43 -11.15 -5.15
N HIS A 22 0.26 -10.50 -4.21
CA HIS A 22 0.12 -9.08 -3.92
C HIS A 22 1.39 -8.32 -4.28
N LEU A 23 1.27 -7.34 -5.18
CA LEU A 23 2.36 -6.41 -5.47
C LEU A 23 2.60 -5.50 -4.26
N ALA A 24 3.87 -5.22 -3.97
CA ALA A 24 4.24 -4.26 -2.93
C ALA A 24 3.79 -2.84 -3.28
N ILE A 25 3.59 -2.00 -2.27
CA ILE A 25 3.27 -0.57 -2.47
C ILE A 25 4.52 0.20 -2.89
N SER A 26 5.62 -0.02 -2.17
CA SER A 26 6.88 0.70 -2.31
C SER A 26 7.88 -0.02 -3.23
N GLY A 27 8.99 0.67 -3.50
CA GLY A 27 10.07 0.17 -4.38
C GLY A 27 9.84 0.46 -5.85
N GLU A 28 10.89 0.31 -6.66
CA GLU A 28 10.88 0.61 -8.10
C GLU A 28 9.90 -0.26 -8.89
N LEU A 29 9.67 -1.49 -8.41
CA LEU A 29 8.71 -2.44 -8.97
C LEU A 29 7.37 -2.44 -8.23
N GLY A 30 7.17 -1.51 -7.28
CA GLY A 30 5.95 -1.38 -6.51
C GLY A 30 4.82 -0.74 -7.30
N SER A 31 3.60 -0.84 -6.77
CA SER A 31 2.39 -0.31 -7.40
C SER A 31 2.40 1.21 -7.56
N ILE A 32 3.00 1.96 -6.62
CA ILE A 32 3.13 3.43 -6.76
C ILE A 32 3.97 3.78 -7.99
N ALA A 33 5.15 3.18 -8.14
CA ALA A 33 6.03 3.42 -9.28
C ALA A 33 5.40 2.91 -10.58
N GLY A 34 4.83 1.70 -10.58
CA GLY A 34 4.24 1.08 -11.76
C GLY A 34 3.02 1.83 -12.32
N LEU A 35 2.31 2.59 -11.50
CA LEU A 35 1.12 3.36 -11.89
C LEU A 35 1.35 4.87 -11.98
N ALA A 36 2.58 5.34 -11.81
CA ALA A 36 2.92 6.77 -11.78
C ALA A 36 2.49 7.50 -13.07
N ASN A 37 2.64 6.84 -14.23
CA ASN A 37 2.36 7.45 -15.54
C ASN A 37 0.91 7.23 -16.04
N VAL A 38 0.06 6.55 -15.27
CA VAL A 38 -1.34 6.31 -15.65
C VAL A 38 -2.16 7.57 -15.37
N LYS A 39 -2.94 8.03 -16.35
CA LYS A 39 -3.85 9.16 -16.13
C LYS A 39 -5.12 8.66 -15.44
N VAL A 40 -5.21 8.88 -14.14
CA VAL A 40 -6.38 8.58 -13.32
C VAL A 40 -6.58 9.73 -12.31
N GLY A 41 -7.84 10.11 -12.07
CA GLY A 41 -8.17 11.25 -11.22
C GLY A 41 -7.90 11.00 -9.73
N ARG A 42 -8.35 9.84 -9.22
CA ARG A 42 -8.24 9.48 -7.80
C ARG A 42 -7.68 8.08 -7.65
N ARG A 43 -6.75 7.89 -6.70
CA ARG A 43 -6.07 6.63 -6.45
C ARG A 43 -6.23 6.25 -4.98
N VAL A 44 -6.74 5.06 -4.71
CA VAL A 44 -7.04 4.61 -3.36
C VAL A 44 -6.51 3.19 -3.16
N PHE A 45 -5.71 2.98 -2.13
CA PHE A 45 -5.36 1.63 -1.68
C PHE A 45 -6.48 1.05 -0.81
N VAL A 46 -6.89 -0.16 -1.16
CA VAL A 46 -7.86 -0.99 -0.44
C VAL A 46 -7.24 -2.37 -0.15
N HIS A 47 -7.93 -3.24 0.58
CA HIS A 47 -7.46 -4.59 0.91
C HIS A 47 -6.05 -4.55 1.55
N ILE A 48 -5.95 -3.74 2.60
CA ILE A 48 -4.70 -3.48 3.32
C ILE A 48 -4.54 -4.55 4.40
N ASN A 49 -3.40 -5.24 4.39
CA ASN A 49 -3.10 -6.24 5.40
C ASN A 49 -2.86 -5.57 6.77
N ASN A 50 -3.19 -6.27 7.86
CA ASN A 50 -3.06 -5.73 9.23
C ASN A 50 -1.62 -5.36 9.62
N THR A 51 -0.61 -5.95 8.99
CA THR A 51 0.81 -5.63 9.23
C THR A 51 1.33 -4.44 8.43
N ASN A 52 0.51 -3.85 7.57
CA ASN A 52 0.98 -2.81 6.67
C ASN A 52 1.16 -1.49 7.43
N PRO A 53 2.38 -0.90 7.48
CA PRO A 53 2.65 0.31 8.26
C PRO A 53 1.83 1.52 7.81
N ILE A 54 1.26 1.51 6.59
CA ILE A 54 0.39 2.60 6.13
C ILE A 54 -0.89 2.75 6.98
N LEU A 55 -1.25 1.75 7.78
CA LEU A 55 -2.35 1.83 8.73
C LEU A 55 -2.02 2.70 9.96
N ASP A 56 -0.73 2.89 10.26
CA ASP A 56 -0.28 3.85 11.27
C ASP A 56 -0.12 5.23 10.60
N GLU A 57 -1.03 6.15 10.91
CA GLU A 57 -1.05 7.51 10.38
C GLU A 57 0.20 8.33 10.74
N SER A 58 0.96 7.91 11.75
CA SER A 58 2.21 8.56 12.15
C SER A 58 3.45 8.00 11.44
N SER A 59 3.31 6.91 10.69
CA SER A 59 4.42 6.24 10.01
C SER A 59 4.96 7.04 8.81
N ALA A 60 6.24 6.84 8.51
CA ALA A 60 6.87 7.42 7.32
C ALA A 60 6.25 6.84 6.04
N GLU A 61 5.80 5.59 6.08
CA GLU A 61 5.15 4.86 4.99
C GLU A 61 3.77 5.45 4.66
N HIS A 62 2.96 5.77 5.67
CA HIS A 62 1.70 6.48 5.47
C HIS A 62 1.96 7.84 4.81
N ALA A 63 2.91 8.62 5.34
CA ALA A 63 3.29 9.92 4.78
C ALA A 63 3.77 9.79 3.32
N ALA A 64 4.57 8.78 2.99
CA ALA A 64 5.05 8.53 1.63
C ALA A 64 3.92 8.20 0.66
N VAL A 65 2.96 7.37 1.05
CA VAL A 65 1.76 7.04 0.24
C VAL A 65 0.94 8.30 -0.04
N LYS A 66 0.68 9.12 0.98
CA LYS A 66 -0.05 10.39 0.83
C LYS A 66 0.71 11.36 -0.07
N ALA A 67 2.02 11.49 0.09
CA ALA A 67 2.86 12.35 -0.73
C ALA A 67 2.90 11.91 -2.21
N ALA A 68 2.76 10.61 -2.48
CA ALA A 68 2.64 10.06 -3.83
C ALA A 68 1.24 10.30 -4.46
N GLY A 69 0.33 11.00 -3.79
CA GLY A 69 -1.01 11.30 -4.29
C GLY A 69 -2.00 10.14 -4.17
N TRP A 70 -1.71 9.17 -3.31
CA TRP A 70 -2.60 8.05 -3.01
C TRP A 70 -3.39 8.30 -1.73
N GLU A 71 -4.61 7.81 -1.70
CA GLU A 71 -5.43 7.71 -0.50
C GLU A 71 -5.35 6.30 0.08
N ILE A 72 -5.57 6.20 1.38
CA ILE A 72 -5.62 4.95 2.12
C ILE A 72 -7.06 4.79 2.56
N ALA A 73 -7.73 3.75 2.05
CA ALA A 73 -9.14 3.54 2.37
C ALA A 73 -9.33 3.24 3.85
N ASN A 74 -10.48 3.67 4.36
CA ASN A 74 -10.97 3.37 5.70
C ASN A 74 -12.40 2.85 5.61
N ASP A 75 -12.85 2.16 6.64
CA ASP A 75 -14.21 1.65 6.72
C ASP A 75 -15.20 2.82 6.71
N GLY A 76 -16.23 2.73 5.85
CA GLY A 76 -17.22 3.79 5.67
C GLY A 76 -16.81 4.88 4.67
N MET A 77 -15.65 4.76 4.02
CA MET A 77 -15.25 5.68 2.94
C MET A 77 -16.23 5.61 1.76
N GLU A 78 -16.87 6.74 1.46
CA GLU A 78 -17.75 6.90 0.31
C GLU A 78 -17.01 7.49 -0.90
N MET A 79 -17.52 7.17 -2.10
CA MET A 79 -16.94 7.62 -3.36
C MET A 79 -17.99 8.40 -4.16
N GLU A 80 -17.67 9.65 -4.45
CA GLU A 80 -18.44 10.49 -5.38
C GLU A 80 -17.59 10.71 -6.64
N PHE A 81 -18.24 10.72 -7.81
CA PHE A 81 -17.58 10.73 -9.12
C PHE A 81 -18.20 11.78 -10.05
#